data_AF-A0A2K2FSB7-F1
#
_entry.id   AF-A0A2K2FSB7-F1
#
_cell.length_a   1.000
_cell.length_b   1.000
_cell.length_c   1.000
_cell.angle_alpha   90.00
_cell.angle_beta   90.00
_cell.angle_gamma   90.00
#
_symmetry.space_group_name_H-M   'P 1'
#
loop_
_entity.id
_entity.type
_entity.pdbx_description
1 polymer ?
#
loop_
_entity_poly.entity_id
_entity_poly.type
_entity_poly.pdbx_seq_one_letter_code
_entity_poly.pdbx_strand_id
1 'polypeptide(L)'
;MLKHIDPILKLCLALGALMTGAGIGYYYGIYLPAQDIHQQTLAMAERQSKAAEQSRALAERARHEAEVQAVYGQCVDLAESTYRHRWTQACQAMHDADQSAFDDCADDLFSTRSGCLAKHPIRPAQDCALPSQTAQSIAEARDQRKAQCAAQLQTSQRGGR
;
A
#
# COMPACT_ATOMS: atom_id res chain seq x y z
N MET A 1 -71.94 56.94 27.01
CA MET A 1 -70.79 57.25 27.89
C MET A 1 -70.49 56.04 28.77
N LEU A 2 -69.62 55.13 28.33
CA LEU A 2 -69.08 54.05 29.19
C LEU A 2 -67.76 54.54 29.79
N LYS A 3 -67.82 55.40 30.81
CA LYS A 3 -66.66 56.19 31.26
C LYS A 3 -65.88 55.59 32.43
N HIS A 4 -66.29 54.46 33.00
CA HIS A 4 -65.55 53.81 34.09
C HIS A 4 -65.25 52.36 33.69
N ILE A 5 -64.12 52.19 32.97
CA ILE A 5 -63.52 50.87 32.77
C ILE A 5 -62.77 50.58 34.06
N ASP A 6 -63.28 49.63 34.85
CA ASP A 6 -62.72 49.23 36.13
C ASP A 6 -61.23 48.91 36.01
N PRO A 7 -60.40 49.35 36.98
CA PRO A 7 -58.96 49.12 36.97
C PRO A 7 -58.60 47.63 36.90
N ILE A 8 -59.48 46.78 37.42
CA ILE A 8 -59.38 45.31 37.37
C ILE A 8 -59.44 44.80 35.92
N LEU A 9 -60.31 45.37 35.09
CA LEU A 9 -60.44 44.96 33.68
C LEU A 9 -59.16 45.32 32.88
N LYS A 10 -58.57 46.50 33.14
CA LYS A 10 -57.28 46.88 32.54
C LYS A 10 -56.14 45.98 32.99
N LEU A 11 -56.14 45.58 34.27
CA LEU A 11 -55.13 44.68 34.83
C LEU A 11 -55.20 43.29 34.19
N CYS A 12 -56.40 42.71 34.07
CA CYS A 12 -56.60 41.43 33.38
C CYS A 12 -56.18 41.49 31.91
N LEU A 13 -56.48 42.60 31.21
CA LEU A 13 -56.11 42.76 29.80
C LEU A 13 -54.59 42.90 29.61
N ALA A 14 -53.90 43.61 30.51
CA ALA A 14 -52.45 43.70 30.53
C ALA A 14 -51.78 42.35 30.84
N LEU A 15 -52.33 41.60 31.81
CA LEU A 15 -51.82 40.28 32.17
C LEU A 15 -52.02 39.27 31.04
N GLY A 16 -53.16 39.33 30.36
CA GLY A 16 -53.44 38.54 29.16
C GLY A 16 -52.46 38.84 28.02
N ALA A 17 -52.19 40.13 27.75
CA ALA A 17 -51.21 40.52 26.74
C ALA A 17 -49.78 40.03 27.08
N LEU A 18 -49.37 40.11 28.35
CA LEU A 18 -48.07 39.61 28.81
C LEU A 18 -47.94 38.10 28.71
N MET A 19 -48.95 37.34 29.13
CA MET A 19 -48.97 35.87 29.03
C MET A 19 -48.92 35.41 27.57
N THR A 20 -49.67 36.07 26.69
CA THR A 20 -49.70 35.73 25.26
C THR A 20 -48.37 36.09 24.59
N GLY A 21 -47.80 37.26 24.91
CA GLY A 21 -46.50 37.69 24.41
C GLY A 21 -45.34 36.80 24.90
N ALA A 22 -45.37 36.38 26.16
CA ALA A 22 -44.40 35.45 26.73
C ALA A 22 -44.50 34.05 26.10
N GLY A 23 -45.71 33.55 25.86
CA GLY A 23 -45.93 32.27 25.20
C GLY A 23 -45.42 32.26 23.75
N ILE A 24 -45.74 33.30 22.97
CA ILE A 24 -45.26 33.45 21.59
C ILE A 24 -43.73 33.64 21.59
N GLY A 25 -43.20 34.50 22.47
CA GLY A 25 -41.76 34.74 22.61
C GLY A 25 -40.98 33.48 23.00
N TYR A 26 -41.50 32.66 23.91
CA TYR A 26 -40.91 31.38 24.29
C TYR A 26 -40.92 30.38 23.12
N TYR A 27 -42.04 30.30 22.40
CA TYR A 27 -42.19 29.38 21.28
C TYR A 27 -41.22 29.72 20.13
N TYR A 28 -41.15 30.99 19.73
CA TYR A 28 -40.26 31.44 18.65
C TYR A 28 -38.79 31.61 19.09
N GLY A 29 -38.54 32.01 20.33
CA GLY A 29 -37.20 32.30 20.83
C GLY A 29 -36.43 31.08 21.35
N ILE A 30 -37.13 30.04 21.83
CA ILE A 30 -36.50 28.87 22.45
C ILE A 30 -36.89 27.57 21.75
N TYR A 31 -38.18 27.34 21.51
CA TYR A 31 -38.65 26.04 21.02
C TYR A 31 -38.31 25.78 19.54
N LEU A 32 -38.58 26.75 18.67
CA LEU A 32 -38.24 26.69 17.24
C LEU A 32 -36.74 26.49 16.97
N PRO A 33 -35.82 27.30 17.53
CA PRO A 33 -34.39 27.09 17.31
C PRO A 33 -33.86 25.78 17.90
N ALA A 34 -34.45 25.28 19.00
CA ALA A 34 -34.06 23.98 19.57
C ALA A 34 -34.37 22.80 18.63
N GLN A 35 -35.48 22.85 17.88
CA GLN A 35 -35.78 21.83 16.88
C GLN A 35 -34.82 21.86 15.69
N ASP A 36 -34.50 23.06 15.18
CA ASP A 36 -33.53 23.19 14.08
C ASP A 36 -32.14 22.68 14.47
N ILE A 37 -31.67 22.99 15.69
CA ILE A 37 -30.40 22.48 16.21
C ILE A 37 -30.42 20.94 16.31
N HIS A 38 -31.54 20.35 16.77
CA HIS A 38 -31.66 18.89 16.82
C HIS A 38 -31.64 18.23 15.44
N GLN A 39 -32.33 18.81 14.46
CA GLN A 39 -32.29 18.27 13.10
C GLN A 39 -30.92 18.45 12.44
N GLN A 40 -30.27 19.60 12.64
CA GLN A 40 -28.92 19.84 12.12
C GLN A 40 -27.89 18.91 12.77
N THR A 41 -27.97 18.66 14.08
CA THR A 41 -27.06 17.74 14.76
C THR A 41 -27.23 16.30 14.30
N LEU A 42 -28.46 15.82 14.09
CA LEU A 42 -28.72 14.50 13.50
C LEU A 42 -28.18 14.41 12.07
N ALA A 43 -28.43 15.41 11.22
CA ALA A 43 -27.92 15.44 9.86
C ALA A 43 -26.39 15.50 9.80
N MET A 44 -25.74 16.24 10.71
CA MET A 44 -24.29 16.30 10.83
C MET A 44 -23.70 14.98 11.34
N ALA A 45 -24.35 14.33 12.30
CA ALA A 45 -23.95 13.01 12.79
C ALA A 45 -24.04 11.94 11.69
N GLU A 46 -25.11 11.96 10.89
CA GLU A 46 -25.27 11.05 9.75
C GLU A 46 -24.24 11.31 8.63
N ARG A 47 -23.92 12.59 8.37
CA ARG A 47 -22.84 12.94 7.43
C ARG A 47 -21.47 12.49 7.94
N GLN A 48 -21.20 12.64 9.22
CA GLN A 48 -19.95 12.19 9.83
C GLN A 48 -19.83 10.66 9.83
N SER A 49 -20.91 9.92 10.11
CA SER A 49 -20.88 8.46 10.04
C SER A 49 -20.63 7.96 8.62
N LYS A 50 -21.34 8.52 7.62
CA LYS A 50 -21.13 8.22 6.19
C LYS A 50 -19.71 8.57 5.74
N ALA A 51 -19.17 9.72 6.15
CA ALA A 51 -17.80 10.11 5.84
C ALA A 51 -16.78 9.16 6.49
N ALA A 52 -17.02 8.74 7.74
CA ALA A 52 -16.18 7.79 8.44
C ALA A 52 -16.19 6.40 7.75
N GLU A 53 -17.35 5.89 7.36
CA GLU A 53 -17.47 4.64 6.61
C GLU A 53 -16.76 4.70 5.25
N GLN A 54 -16.94 5.79 4.50
CA GLN A 54 -16.23 5.99 3.24
C GLN A 54 -14.70 6.06 3.45
N SER A 55 -14.24 6.74 4.49
CA SER A 55 -12.81 6.82 4.81
C SER A 55 -12.23 5.46 5.17
N ARG A 56 -12.97 4.62 5.90
CA ARG A 56 -12.56 3.24 6.23
C ARG A 56 -12.50 2.37 5.00
N ALA A 57 -13.51 2.41 4.13
CA ALA A 57 -13.52 1.67 2.89
C ALA A 57 -12.36 2.06 1.96
N LEU A 58 -12.03 3.36 1.88
CA LEU A 58 -10.86 3.84 1.13
C LEU A 58 -9.53 3.38 1.77
N ALA A 59 -9.42 3.44 3.10
CA ALA A 59 -8.22 2.99 3.80
C ALA A 59 -8.00 1.47 3.65
N GLU A 60 -9.06 0.67 3.67
CA GLU A 60 -9.00 -0.78 3.44
C GLU A 60 -8.56 -1.10 2.01
N ARG A 61 -9.10 -0.41 1.00
CA ARG A 61 -8.65 -0.53 -0.40
C ARG A 61 -7.18 -0.17 -0.56
N ALA A 62 -6.76 0.96 0.01
CA ALA A 62 -5.37 1.38 -0.04
C ALA A 62 -4.42 0.38 0.65
N ARG A 63 -4.83 -0.21 1.78
CA ARG A 63 -4.06 -1.27 2.44
C ARG A 63 -3.95 -2.52 1.58
N HIS A 64 -5.05 -2.95 0.97
CA HIS A 64 -5.05 -4.11 0.10
C HIS A 64 -4.17 -3.91 -1.14
N GLU A 65 -4.25 -2.74 -1.78
CA GLU A 65 -3.39 -2.39 -2.91
C GLU A 65 -1.91 -2.37 -2.51
N ALA A 66 -1.58 -1.80 -1.34
CA ALA A 66 -0.21 -1.78 -0.83
C ALA A 66 0.32 -3.19 -0.52
N GLU A 67 -0.50 -4.06 0.06
CA GLU A 67 -0.14 -5.46 0.32
C GLU A 67 0.12 -6.22 -0.98
N VAL A 68 -0.76 -6.07 -1.96
CA VAL A 68 -0.62 -6.70 -3.29
C VAL A 68 0.65 -6.22 -4.00
N GLN A 69 0.97 -4.91 -3.92
CA GLN A 69 2.21 -4.37 -4.45
C GLN A 69 3.45 -4.88 -3.70
N ALA A 70 3.37 -5.00 -2.38
CA ALA A 70 4.48 -5.53 -1.57
C ALA A 70 4.79 -6.99 -1.91
N VAL A 71 3.76 -7.83 -2.07
CA VAL A 71 3.92 -9.22 -2.51
C VAL A 71 4.57 -9.30 -3.89
N TYR A 72 4.14 -8.45 -4.83
CA TYR A 72 4.76 -8.38 -6.14
C TYR A 72 6.24 -7.98 -6.06
N GLY A 73 6.58 -6.95 -5.28
CA GLY A 73 7.96 -6.51 -5.05
C GLY A 73 8.84 -7.64 -4.52
N GLN A 74 8.38 -8.34 -3.47
CA GLN A 74 9.08 -9.50 -2.91
C GLN A 74 9.32 -10.61 -3.94
N CYS A 75 8.33 -10.89 -4.79
CA CYS A 75 8.45 -11.89 -5.85
C CYS A 75 9.54 -11.53 -6.87
N VAL A 76 9.58 -10.26 -7.29
CA VAL A 76 10.60 -9.76 -8.23
C VAL A 76 11.99 -9.76 -7.59
N ASP A 77 12.10 -9.34 -6.34
CA ASP A 77 13.36 -9.35 -5.59
C ASP A 77 13.91 -10.76 -5.39
N LEU A 78 13.02 -11.73 -5.13
CA LEU A 78 13.39 -13.14 -5.07
C LEU A 78 13.88 -13.66 -6.43
N ALA A 79 13.23 -13.27 -7.52
CA ALA A 79 13.68 -13.64 -8.87
C ALA A 79 15.07 -13.06 -9.17
N GLU A 80 15.33 -11.82 -8.78
CA GLU A 80 16.61 -11.13 -8.99
C GLU A 80 17.73 -11.71 -8.12
N SER A 81 17.46 -11.95 -6.83
CA SER A 81 18.44 -12.58 -5.92
C SER A 81 18.78 -14.00 -6.35
N THR A 82 17.79 -14.79 -6.78
CA THR A 82 18.01 -16.13 -7.33
C THR A 82 18.85 -16.07 -8.60
N TYR A 83 18.60 -15.10 -9.48
CA TYR A 83 19.39 -14.87 -10.69
C TYR A 83 20.87 -14.62 -10.35
N ARG A 84 21.14 -13.68 -9.45
CA ARG A 84 22.50 -13.37 -9.00
C ARG A 84 23.18 -14.57 -8.36
N HIS A 85 22.47 -15.27 -7.48
CA HIS A 85 23.01 -16.45 -6.82
C HIS A 85 23.41 -17.55 -7.81
N ARG A 86 22.55 -17.84 -8.80
CA ARG A 86 22.83 -18.81 -9.86
C ARG A 86 23.99 -18.36 -10.75
N TRP A 87 24.08 -17.07 -11.05
CA TRP A 87 25.20 -16.52 -11.79
C TRP A 87 26.52 -16.74 -11.03
N THR A 88 26.55 -16.37 -9.75
CA THR A 88 27.73 -16.57 -8.89
C THR A 88 28.09 -18.04 -8.75
N GLN A 89 27.13 -18.94 -8.56
CA GLN A 89 27.39 -20.38 -8.50
C GLN A 89 28.00 -20.92 -9.80
N ALA A 90 27.48 -20.47 -10.95
CA ALA A 90 28.04 -20.86 -12.24
C ALA A 90 29.49 -20.35 -12.39
N CYS A 91 29.78 -19.13 -11.94
CA CYS A 91 31.13 -18.60 -11.91
C CYS A 91 32.07 -19.40 -11.00
N GLN A 92 31.61 -19.74 -9.79
CA GLN A 92 32.38 -20.56 -8.86
C GLN A 92 32.70 -21.92 -9.46
N ALA A 93 31.70 -22.62 -10.02
CA ALA A 93 31.93 -23.92 -10.65
C ALA A 93 32.95 -23.86 -11.80
N MET A 94 32.94 -22.77 -12.58
CA MET A 94 33.92 -22.56 -13.65
C MET A 94 35.32 -22.20 -13.13
N HIS A 95 35.39 -21.43 -12.05
CA HIS A 95 36.64 -21.10 -11.37
C HIS A 95 37.29 -22.35 -10.79
N ASP A 96 36.52 -23.15 -10.06
CA ASP A 96 36.99 -24.38 -9.43
C ASP A 96 37.49 -25.37 -10.49
N ALA A 97 36.80 -25.47 -11.64
CA ALA A 97 37.23 -26.29 -12.76
C ALA A 97 38.52 -25.79 -13.44
N ASP A 98 38.70 -24.47 -13.57
CA ASP A 98 39.95 -23.92 -14.10
C ASP A 98 41.10 -24.10 -13.10
N GLN A 99 40.81 -23.97 -11.81
CA GLN A 99 41.78 -24.16 -10.74
C GLN A 99 42.25 -25.62 -10.70
N SER A 100 41.33 -26.59 -10.75
CA SER A 100 41.70 -28.00 -10.81
C SER A 100 42.53 -28.32 -12.06
N ALA A 101 42.14 -27.78 -13.23
CA ALA A 101 42.90 -27.99 -14.47
C ALA A 101 44.29 -27.33 -14.43
N PHE A 102 44.42 -26.19 -13.75
CA PHE A 102 45.70 -25.56 -13.49
C PHE A 102 46.56 -26.39 -12.54
N ASP A 103 46.00 -26.86 -11.43
CA ASP A 103 46.71 -27.67 -10.43
C ASP A 103 47.19 -29.00 -11.05
N ASP A 104 46.33 -29.70 -11.81
CA ASP A 104 46.70 -30.91 -12.55
C ASP A 104 47.85 -30.67 -13.54
N CYS A 105 47.88 -29.50 -14.18
CA CYS A 105 48.96 -29.12 -15.08
C CYS A 105 50.26 -28.77 -14.32
N ALA A 106 50.14 -28.07 -13.19
CA ALA A 106 51.26 -27.61 -12.40
C ALA A 106 51.97 -28.76 -11.67
N ASP A 107 51.25 -29.85 -11.38
CA ASP A 107 51.78 -31.07 -10.78
C ASP A 107 52.57 -31.94 -11.76
N ASP A 108 52.50 -31.68 -13.07
CA ASP A 108 53.31 -32.38 -14.08
C ASP A 108 54.75 -31.85 -14.09
N LEU A 109 55.71 -32.77 -13.94
CA LEU A 109 57.14 -32.50 -13.77
C LEU A 109 57.77 -31.71 -14.94
N PHE A 110 57.15 -31.75 -16.11
CA PHE A 110 57.63 -31.09 -17.33
C PHE A 110 56.95 -29.73 -17.58
N SER A 111 55.98 -29.36 -16.76
CA SER A 111 55.21 -28.13 -16.91
C SER A 111 55.84 -26.97 -16.15
N THR A 112 55.74 -25.77 -16.74
CA THR A 112 56.04 -24.53 -16.01
C THR A 112 54.75 -23.88 -15.56
N ARG A 113 54.75 -23.29 -14.36
CA ARG A 113 53.57 -22.58 -13.83
C ARG A 113 53.01 -21.54 -14.79
N SER A 114 53.87 -20.79 -15.48
CA SER A 114 53.49 -19.81 -16.50
C SER A 114 52.88 -20.46 -17.75
N GLY A 115 53.38 -21.63 -18.16
CA GLY A 115 52.82 -22.40 -19.27
C GLY A 115 51.42 -22.94 -18.94
N CYS A 116 51.22 -23.41 -17.71
CA CYS A 116 49.91 -23.88 -17.24
C CYS A 116 48.89 -22.76 -17.14
N LEU A 117 49.26 -21.58 -16.62
CA LEU A 117 48.37 -20.42 -16.60
C LEU A 117 48.01 -19.91 -18.00
N ALA A 118 48.94 -20.01 -18.96
CA ALA A 118 48.66 -19.65 -20.35
C ALA A 118 47.66 -20.62 -21.02
N LYS A 119 47.69 -21.90 -20.63
CA LYS A 119 46.80 -22.94 -21.16
C LYS A 119 45.46 -23.00 -20.43
N HIS A 120 45.46 -22.76 -19.13
CA HIS A 120 44.32 -22.82 -18.22
C HIS A 120 44.24 -21.51 -17.41
N PRO A 121 43.79 -20.41 -18.02
CA PRO A 121 43.61 -19.15 -17.30
C PRO A 121 42.46 -19.29 -16.29
N ILE A 122 42.78 -19.08 -15.01
CA ILE A 122 41.81 -19.16 -13.93
C ILE A 122 40.91 -17.93 -13.98
N ARG A 123 39.62 -18.13 -14.28
CA ARG A 123 38.61 -17.07 -14.27
C ARG A 123 38.26 -16.65 -12.84
N PRO A 124 37.72 -15.44 -12.60
CA PRO A 124 37.29 -15.05 -11.26
C PRO A 124 36.07 -15.86 -10.79
N ALA A 125 36.01 -16.16 -9.49
CA ALA A 125 34.89 -16.87 -8.87
C ALA A 125 33.58 -16.05 -8.79
N GLN A 126 33.65 -14.72 -8.98
CA GLN A 126 32.52 -13.79 -8.93
C GLN A 126 32.56 -12.86 -10.14
N ASP A 127 31.39 -12.33 -10.54
CA ASP A 127 31.23 -11.39 -11.66
C ASP A 127 31.93 -11.83 -12.95
N CYS A 128 31.95 -13.14 -13.18
CA CYS A 128 32.57 -13.74 -14.36
C CYS A 128 31.69 -13.60 -15.60
N ALA A 129 32.33 -13.65 -16.77
CA ALA A 129 31.63 -13.79 -18.04
C ALA A 129 31.27 -15.27 -18.27
N LEU A 130 29.98 -15.57 -18.15
CA LEU A 130 29.47 -16.92 -18.43
C LEU A 130 29.36 -17.20 -19.94
N PRO A 131 29.49 -18.47 -20.36
CA PRO A 131 29.17 -18.88 -21.72
C PRO A 131 27.76 -18.46 -22.12
N SER A 132 27.58 -18.11 -23.39
CA SER A 132 26.32 -17.56 -23.92
C SER A 132 25.10 -18.41 -23.57
N GLN A 133 25.19 -19.73 -23.73
CA GLN A 133 24.09 -20.66 -23.42
C GLN A 133 23.71 -20.65 -21.93
N THR A 134 24.70 -20.67 -21.04
CA THR A 134 24.48 -20.62 -19.58
C THR A 134 23.91 -19.26 -19.17
N ALA A 135 24.49 -18.16 -19.67
CA ALA A 135 23.99 -16.81 -19.40
C ALA A 135 22.54 -16.62 -19.87
N GLN A 136 22.20 -17.11 -21.07
CA GLN A 136 20.85 -17.06 -21.63
C GLN A 136 19.87 -17.86 -20.77
N SER A 137 20.17 -19.12 -20.45
CA SER A 137 19.27 -19.95 -19.64
C SER A 137 18.99 -19.35 -18.24
N ILE A 138 20.00 -18.75 -17.61
CA ILE A 138 19.85 -18.08 -16.31
C ILE A 138 19.02 -16.79 -16.44
N ALA A 139 19.24 -16.00 -17.50
CA ALA A 139 18.45 -14.79 -17.79
C ALA A 139 16.99 -15.11 -18.13
N GLU A 140 16.75 -16.11 -18.98
CA GLU A 140 15.41 -16.58 -19.32
C GLU A 140 14.66 -17.08 -18.08
N ALA A 141 15.32 -17.83 -17.19
CA ALA A 141 14.71 -18.27 -15.94
C ALA A 141 14.31 -17.10 -15.03
N ARG A 142 15.11 -16.03 -14.98
CA ARG A 142 14.76 -14.78 -14.27
C ARG A 142 13.52 -14.13 -14.89
N ASP A 143 13.51 -14.00 -16.21
CA ASP A 143 12.44 -13.29 -16.93
C ASP A 143 11.12 -14.07 -16.85
N GLN A 144 11.17 -15.40 -16.94
CA GLN A 144 10.02 -16.27 -16.70
C GLN A 144 9.45 -16.10 -15.29
N ARG A 145 10.31 -16.04 -14.25
CA ARG A 145 9.85 -15.80 -12.87
C ARG A 145 9.22 -14.42 -12.71
N LYS A 146 9.83 -13.37 -13.28
CA LYS A 146 9.25 -12.01 -13.25
C LYS A 146 7.91 -11.95 -13.98
N ALA A 147 7.76 -12.66 -15.09
CA ALA A 147 6.49 -12.79 -15.80
C ALA A 147 5.41 -13.50 -14.95
N GLN A 148 5.78 -14.54 -14.22
CA GLN A 148 4.88 -15.22 -13.27
C GLN A 148 4.43 -14.28 -12.14
N CYS A 149 5.35 -13.49 -11.56
CA CYS A 149 5.01 -12.48 -10.56
C CYS A 149 4.01 -11.44 -11.12
N ALA A 150 4.22 -10.98 -12.35
CA ALA A 150 3.31 -10.04 -13.00
C ALA A 150 1.93 -10.64 -13.27
N ALA A 151 1.86 -11.93 -13.67
CA ALA A 151 0.60 -12.63 -13.88
C ALA A 151 -0.18 -12.81 -12.56
N GLN A 152 0.51 -13.10 -11.46
CA GLN A 152 -0.11 -13.18 -10.12
C GLN A 152 -0.69 -11.82 -9.71
N LEU A 153 0.06 -10.73 -9.90
CA LEU A 153 -0.41 -9.37 -9.63
C LEU A 153 -1.69 -9.05 -10.41
N GLN A 154 -1.72 -9.34 -11.71
CA GLN A 154 -2.91 -9.13 -12.55
C GLN A 154 -4.11 -9.95 -12.08
N THR A 155 -3.87 -11.18 -11.61
CA THR A 155 -4.93 -12.04 -11.07
C THR A 155 -5.51 -11.47 -9.77
N SER A 156 -4.65 -11.04 -8.85
CA SER A 156 -5.08 -10.42 -7.58
C SER A 156 -5.83 -9.10 -7.79
N GLN A 157 -5.41 -8.27 -8.76
CA GLN A 157 -6.11 -7.04 -9.10
C GLN A 157 -7.48 -7.27 -9.75
N ARG A 158 -7.65 -8.35 -10.51
CA ARG A 158 -8.93 -8.72 -11.13
C ARG A 158 -9.88 -9.39 -10.15
N GLY A 159 -9.38 -10.18 -9.20
CA GLY A 159 -10.18 -10.83 -8.16
C GLY A 159 -10.63 -9.89 -7.02
N GLY A 160 -10.00 -8.72 -6.90
CA GLY A 160 -10.38 -7.68 -5.93
C GLY A 160 -11.36 -6.61 -6.45
N ARG A 161 -11.88 -6.77 -7.68
CA ARG A 161 -12.97 -5.96 -8.24
C ARG A 161 -14.29 -6.73 -8.17
#